data_AF-A0A8R1HMI3-F1
#
_entry.id   AF-A0A8R1HMI3-F1
#
_cell.length_a   1.000
_cell.length_b   1.000
_cell.length_c   1.000
_cell.angle_alpha   90.00
_cell.angle_beta   90.00
_cell.angle_gamma   90.00
#
_symmetry.space_group_name_H-M   'P 1'
#
loop_
_entity.id
_entity.type
_entity.pdbx_description
1 polymer ?
#
loop_
_entity_poly.entity_id
_entity_poly.type
_entity_poly.pdbx_seq_one_letter_code
_entity_poly.pdbx_strand_id
1 'polypeptide(L)'
;MAHIFSLVFAADFPDRWSSFFNDLFFTGNLNDRRVAFFYLKVLLAIDAEVVNRDIQRSKNESDRNIKIKDAMREICINEIAKSWLSIANALPDDNIIQILVLENIASYVDWIELDLVANDYIMSHIISKFQNSATSESATSAVCALLEKGMSAEKKVGLTLTIMTVLRQNGLLNVTDNDDEDEVTRVGSLVNTLGLVLLDVQNK
;
A
#
# COMPACT_ATOMS: atom_id res chain seq x y z
N MET A 1 -5.71 20.33 -1.32
CA MET A 1 -4.52 20.59 -2.17
C MET A 1 -4.05 19.34 -2.92
N ALA A 2 -3.83 18.20 -2.25
CA ALA A 2 -3.39 16.96 -2.92
C ALA A 2 -4.27 16.53 -4.12
N HIS A 3 -5.59 16.67 -4.02
CA HIS A 3 -6.52 16.35 -5.12
C HIS A 3 -6.30 17.21 -6.38
N ILE A 4 -5.92 18.47 -6.24
CA ILE A 4 -5.62 19.31 -7.43
C ILE A 4 -4.39 18.74 -8.16
N PHE A 5 -3.38 18.30 -7.40
CA PHE A 5 -2.19 17.68 -7.97
C PHE A 5 -2.49 16.32 -8.62
N SER A 6 -3.42 15.52 -8.08
CA SER A 6 -3.83 14.28 -8.73
C SER A 6 -4.56 14.53 -10.06
N LEU A 7 -5.38 15.58 -10.14
CA LEU A 7 -6.05 15.98 -11.39
C LEU A 7 -5.06 16.49 -12.43
N VAL A 8 -4.08 17.30 -12.04
CA VAL A 8 -2.99 17.75 -12.92
C VAL A 8 -2.18 16.54 -13.39
N PHE A 9 -1.80 15.64 -12.47
CA PHE A 9 -1.10 14.40 -12.81
C PHE A 9 -1.89 13.58 -13.84
N ALA A 10 -3.18 13.34 -13.61
CA ALA A 10 -4.02 12.57 -14.53
C ALA A 10 -4.23 13.26 -15.90
N ALA A 11 -4.08 14.58 -15.97
CA ALA A 11 -4.19 15.34 -17.21
C ALA A 11 -2.88 15.40 -18.02
N ASP A 12 -1.73 15.48 -17.35
CA ASP A 12 -0.42 15.77 -17.94
C ASP A 12 0.51 14.54 -18.05
N PHE A 13 0.43 13.60 -17.11
CA PHE A 13 1.23 12.38 -17.14
C PHE A 13 0.57 11.30 -18.01
N PRO A 14 1.32 10.54 -18.82
CA PRO A 14 2.78 10.61 -19.01
C PRO A 14 3.24 11.54 -20.16
N ASP A 15 2.34 11.97 -21.05
CA ASP A 15 2.73 12.55 -22.34
C ASP A 15 3.34 13.96 -22.25
N ARG A 16 2.80 14.82 -21.38
CA ARG A 16 3.25 16.22 -21.26
C ARG A 16 4.24 16.40 -20.12
N TRP A 17 4.15 15.59 -19.07
CA TRP A 17 4.98 15.75 -17.88
C TRP A 17 5.42 14.41 -17.27
N SER A 18 6.25 13.66 -18.00
CA SER A 18 6.78 12.37 -17.53
C SER A 18 7.67 12.46 -16.28
N SER A 19 8.32 13.60 -16.05
CA SER A 19 9.19 13.87 -14.89
C SER A 19 8.46 14.38 -13.65
N PHE A 20 7.12 14.34 -13.60
CA PHE A 20 6.29 14.92 -12.53
C PHE A 20 6.81 14.66 -11.11
N PHE A 21 7.06 13.39 -10.75
CA PHE A 21 7.54 13.03 -9.41
C PHE A 21 8.96 13.52 -9.14
N ASN A 22 9.82 13.48 -10.15
CA ASN A 22 11.18 13.96 -10.03
C ASN A 22 11.19 15.47 -9.76
N ASP A 23 10.48 16.23 -10.58
CA ASP A 23 10.49 17.69 -10.53
C ASP A 23 9.87 18.22 -9.24
N LEU A 24 8.79 17.60 -8.75
CA LEU A 24 8.06 18.08 -7.57
C LEU A 24 8.59 17.55 -6.24
N PHE A 25 9.12 16.33 -6.21
CA PHE A 25 9.40 15.63 -4.94
C PHE A 25 10.84 15.14 -4.81
N PHE A 26 11.41 14.55 -5.86
CA PHE A 26 12.74 13.92 -5.74
C PHE A 26 13.92 14.89 -5.91
N THR A 27 13.70 16.10 -6.42
CA THR A 27 14.71 17.17 -6.38
C THR A 27 14.87 17.80 -5.00
N GLY A 28 13.87 17.64 -4.12
CA GLY A 28 13.85 18.20 -2.77
C GLY A 28 14.28 17.21 -1.68
N ASN A 29 14.23 17.65 -0.43
CA ASN A 29 14.42 16.78 0.72
C ASN A 29 13.09 16.06 1.05
N LEU A 30 12.87 14.91 0.44
CA LEU A 30 11.68 14.08 0.67
C LEU A 30 11.53 13.64 2.15
N ASN A 31 12.64 13.62 2.90
CA ASN A 31 12.65 13.25 4.31
C ASN A 31 12.20 14.41 5.23
N ASP A 32 12.00 15.63 4.71
CA ASP A 32 11.33 16.68 5.48
C ASP A 32 9.87 16.28 5.73
N ARG A 33 9.43 16.39 6.99
CA ARG A 33 8.10 15.98 7.43
C ARG A 33 6.98 16.57 6.58
N ARG A 34 7.04 17.86 6.22
CA ARG A 34 5.96 18.53 5.48
C ARG A 34 5.93 18.06 4.03
N VAL A 35 7.10 17.89 3.43
CA VAL A 35 7.24 17.36 2.06
C VAL A 35 6.75 15.92 2.00
N ALA A 36 7.20 15.06 2.92
CA ALA A 36 6.77 13.67 3.04
C ALA A 36 5.24 13.55 3.20
N PHE A 37 4.66 14.31 4.14
CA PHE A 37 3.22 14.30 4.37
C PHE A 37 2.44 14.68 3.10
N PHE A 38 2.86 15.76 2.43
CA PHE A 38 2.20 16.22 1.22
C PHE A 38 2.34 15.22 0.08
N TYR A 39 3.54 14.67 -0.12
CA TYR A 39 3.83 13.65 -1.11
C TYR A 39 2.96 12.40 -0.94
N LEU A 40 2.92 11.83 0.26
CA LEU A 40 2.11 10.63 0.55
C LEU A 40 0.61 10.88 0.34
N LYS A 41 0.12 12.09 0.65
CA LYS A 41 -1.28 12.47 0.36
C LYS A 41 -1.54 12.65 -1.14
N VAL A 42 -0.58 13.13 -1.92
CA VAL A 42 -0.69 13.21 -3.38
C VAL A 42 -0.76 11.81 -3.99
N LEU A 43 0.08 10.87 -3.54
CA LEU A 43 0.05 9.49 -4.00
C LEU A 43 -1.31 8.81 -3.75
N LEU A 44 -1.90 8.97 -2.56
CA LEU A 44 -3.25 8.47 -2.25
C LEU A 44 -4.32 9.12 -3.12
N ALA A 45 -4.19 10.42 -3.41
CA ALA A 45 -5.12 11.12 -4.29
C ALA A 45 -5.00 10.65 -5.76
N ILE A 46 -3.80 10.31 -6.21
CA ILE A 46 -3.56 9.73 -7.54
C ILE A 46 -4.19 8.33 -7.62
N ASP A 47 -4.01 7.50 -6.60
CA ASP A 47 -4.63 6.17 -6.56
C ASP A 47 -6.17 6.26 -6.60
N ALA A 48 -6.75 7.16 -5.80
CA ALA A 48 -8.18 7.42 -5.81
C ALA A 48 -8.72 7.87 -7.18
N GLU A 49 -7.97 8.71 -7.90
CA GLU A 49 -8.36 9.22 -9.22
C GLU A 49 -8.20 8.15 -10.32
N VAL A 50 -7.07 7.45 -10.33
CA VAL A 50 -6.63 6.62 -11.46
C VAL A 50 -6.99 5.14 -11.29
N VAL A 51 -7.01 4.63 -10.07
CA VAL A 51 -7.05 3.20 -9.78
C VAL A 51 -8.39 2.76 -9.18
N ASN A 52 -8.99 3.59 -8.32
CA ASN A 52 -10.20 3.23 -7.54
C ASN A 52 -11.28 2.60 -8.42
N ARG A 53 -11.56 1.31 -8.25
CA ARG A 53 -12.45 0.53 -9.12
C ARG A 53 -13.93 0.76 -8.86
N ASP A 54 -14.29 1.37 -7.73
CA ASP A 54 -15.68 1.62 -7.33
C ASP A 54 -16.30 2.81 -8.06
N ILE A 55 -15.46 3.64 -8.69
CA ILE A 55 -15.89 4.77 -9.50
C ILE A 55 -16.23 4.27 -10.91
N GLN A 56 -17.50 4.42 -11.30
CA GLN A 56 -17.92 4.20 -12.68
C GLN A 56 -17.25 5.24 -13.59
N ARG A 57 -16.36 4.78 -14.46
CA ARG A 57 -15.63 5.62 -15.40
C ARG A 57 -16.12 5.43 -16.83
N SER A 58 -16.09 6.50 -17.61
CA SER A 58 -16.29 6.41 -19.05
C SER A 58 -15.18 5.61 -19.71
N LYS A 59 -15.42 5.12 -20.92
CA LYS A 59 -14.40 4.37 -21.69
C LYS A 59 -13.11 5.16 -21.86
N ASN A 60 -13.22 6.46 -22.20
CA ASN A 60 -12.07 7.33 -22.39
C ASN A 60 -11.23 7.50 -21.11
N GLU A 61 -11.88 7.61 -19.95
CA GLU A 61 -11.19 7.70 -18.66
C GLU A 61 -10.52 6.38 -18.29
N SER A 62 -11.17 5.24 -18.57
CA SER A 62 -10.57 3.92 -18.36
C SER A 62 -9.32 3.73 -19.21
N ASP A 63 -9.38 4.07 -20.50
CA ASP A 63 -8.23 3.97 -21.42
C ASP A 63 -7.08 4.88 -20.98
N ARG A 64 -7.39 6.11 -20.54
CA ARG A 64 -6.42 7.04 -19.94
C ARG A 64 -5.77 6.44 -18.69
N ASN A 65 -6.56 5.88 -17.79
CA ASN A 65 -6.07 5.34 -16.53
C ASN A 65 -5.20 4.10 -16.73
N ILE A 66 -5.51 3.25 -17.71
CA ILE A 66 -4.64 2.14 -18.13
C ILE A 66 -3.28 2.69 -18.56
N LYS A 67 -3.28 3.67 -19.48
CA LYS A 67 -2.05 4.32 -19.96
C LYS A 67 -1.22 4.93 -18.83
N ILE A 68 -1.86 5.61 -17.88
CA ILE A 68 -1.18 6.19 -16.72
C ILE A 68 -0.53 5.11 -15.88
N LYS A 69 -1.26 4.05 -15.51
CA LYS A 69 -0.72 2.96 -14.69
C LYS A 69 0.47 2.28 -15.34
N ASP A 70 0.37 1.97 -16.64
CA ASP A 70 1.45 1.34 -17.38
C ASP A 70 2.69 2.23 -17.41
N ALA A 71 2.52 3.52 -17.70
CA ALA A 71 3.64 4.47 -17.66
C ALA A 71 4.20 4.67 -16.25
N MET A 72 3.38 4.63 -15.19
CA MET A 72 3.87 4.70 -13.82
C MET A 72 4.76 3.51 -13.48
N ARG A 73 4.37 2.29 -13.89
CA ARG A 73 5.19 1.08 -13.69
C ARG A 73 6.56 1.19 -14.37
N GLU A 74 6.58 1.73 -15.58
CA GLU A 74 7.81 1.88 -16.35
C GLU A 74 8.72 3.01 -15.83
N ILE A 75 8.14 4.14 -15.41
CA ILE A 75 8.90 5.38 -15.20
C ILE A 75 9.24 5.60 -13.71
N CYS A 76 8.28 5.41 -12.80
CA CYS A 76 8.41 5.97 -11.45
C CYS A 76 8.08 5.03 -10.29
N ILE A 77 7.40 3.89 -10.51
CA ILE A 77 6.89 3.08 -9.40
C ILE A 77 8.00 2.51 -8.52
N ASN A 78 9.14 2.17 -9.12
CA ASN A 78 10.30 1.67 -8.40
C ASN A 78 10.83 2.68 -7.38
N GLU A 79 10.91 3.96 -7.77
CA GLU A 79 11.36 5.03 -6.89
C GLU A 79 10.29 5.40 -5.86
N ILE A 80 9.00 5.37 -6.24
CA ILE A 80 7.88 5.55 -5.31
C ILE A 80 7.93 4.48 -4.21
N ALA A 81 8.06 3.20 -4.57
CA ALA A 81 8.09 2.10 -3.60
C ALA A 81 9.28 2.22 -2.63
N LYS A 82 10.47 2.57 -3.14
CA LYS A 82 11.65 2.83 -2.29
C LYS A 82 11.45 4.00 -1.35
N SER A 83 10.76 5.05 -1.81
CA SER A 83 10.55 6.26 -1.04
C SER A 83 9.75 6.03 0.24
N TRP A 84 8.82 5.07 0.24
CA TRP A 84 8.00 4.73 1.40
C TRP A 84 8.86 4.35 2.61
N LEU A 85 9.81 3.43 2.44
CA LEU A 85 10.72 3.04 3.52
C LEU A 85 11.73 4.14 3.84
N SER A 86 12.21 4.90 2.86
CA SER A 86 13.09 6.05 3.11
C SER A 86 12.42 7.05 4.05
N ILE A 87 11.18 7.44 3.74
CA ILE A 87 10.39 8.36 4.54
C ILE A 87 10.10 7.77 5.92
N ALA A 88 9.68 6.50 5.98
CA ALA A 88 9.34 5.86 7.23
C ALA A 88 10.54 5.74 8.19
N ASN A 89 11.73 5.48 7.66
CA ASN A 89 12.97 5.41 8.43
C ASN A 89 13.50 6.79 8.84
N ALA A 90 13.22 7.83 8.05
CA ALA A 90 13.61 9.20 8.40
C ALA A 90 12.71 9.81 9.49
N LEU A 91 11.46 9.34 9.61
CA LEU A 91 10.45 9.87 10.54
C LEU A 91 9.83 8.74 11.40
N PRO A 92 10.63 7.95 12.13
CA PRO A 92 10.18 6.71 12.76
C PRO A 92 9.14 6.90 13.87
N ASP A 93 9.22 8.02 14.60
CA ASP A 93 8.35 8.34 15.73
C ASP A 93 7.06 9.07 15.31
N ASP A 94 6.91 9.38 14.02
CA ASP A 94 5.78 10.15 13.51
C ASP A 94 4.63 9.24 13.07
N ASN A 95 3.76 8.88 14.00
CA ASN A 95 2.64 7.97 13.75
C ASN A 95 1.81 8.34 12.50
N ILE A 96 1.59 9.63 12.24
CA ILE A 96 0.83 10.09 11.07
C ILE A 96 1.55 9.72 9.77
N ILE A 97 2.87 9.89 9.71
CA ILE A 97 3.66 9.49 8.53
C ILE A 97 3.68 7.97 8.39
N GLN A 98 3.85 7.24 9.49
CA GLN A 98 3.86 5.78 9.46
C GLN A 98 2.52 5.23 8.94
N ILE A 99 1.39 5.78 9.40
CA ILE A 99 0.05 5.48 8.89
C ILE A 99 -0.03 5.75 7.38
N LEU A 100 0.38 6.94 6.94
CA LEU A 100 0.33 7.29 5.51
C LEU A 100 1.19 6.39 4.64
N VAL A 101 2.34 5.95 5.12
CA VAL A 101 3.20 4.98 4.42
C VAL A 101 2.46 3.64 4.27
N LEU A 102 1.86 3.12 5.34
CA LEU A 102 1.09 1.88 5.32
C LEU A 102 -0.13 1.97 4.41
N GLU A 103 -0.87 3.09 4.45
CA GLU A 103 -1.99 3.37 3.54
C GLU A 103 -1.55 3.36 2.07
N ASN A 104 -0.43 4.01 1.75
CA ASN A 104 0.09 4.01 0.38
C ASN A 104 0.49 2.61 -0.09
N ILE A 105 1.15 1.82 0.76
CA ILE A 105 1.44 0.42 0.45
C ILE A 105 0.15 -0.32 0.16
N ALA A 106 -0.84 -0.26 1.06
CA ALA A 106 -2.11 -0.95 0.91
C ALA A 106 -2.84 -0.59 -0.40
N SER A 107 -2.88 0.70 -0.76
CA SER A 107 -3.53 1.18 -1.99
C SER A 107 -2.84 0.70 -3.27
N TYR A 108 -1.51 0.70 -3.30
CA TYR A 108 -0.76 0.42 -4.53
C TYR A 108 -0.56 -1.07 -4.79
N VAL A 109 -0.61 -1.90 -3.75
CA VAL A 109 -0.35 -3.35 -3.81
C VAL A 109 -1.13 -4.05 -4.92
N ASP A 110 -2.40 -3.72 -5.14
CA ASP A 110 -3.25 -4.42 -6.12
C ASP A 110 -2.69 -4.35 -7.55
N TRP A 111 -2.09 -3.22 -7.94
CA TRP A 111 -1.74 -2.96 -9.32
C TRP A 111 -0.24 -2.78 -9.59
N ILE A 112 0.65 -2.94 -8.61
CA ILE A 112 2.10 -2.89 -8.87
C ILE A 112 2.76 -4.27 -8.80
N GLU A 113 4.03 -4.37 -9.18
CA GLU A 113 4.81 -5.61 -9.10
C GLU A 113 4.89 -6.10 -7.65
N LEU A 114 4.63 -7.39 -7.44
CA LEU A 114 4.58 -8.00 -6.10
C LEU A 114 5.89 -7.80 -5.33
N ASP A 115 7.04 -7.92 -6.00
CA ASP A 115 8.36 -7.85 -5.38
C ASP A 115 8.66 -6.46 -4.77
N LEU A 116 7.94 -5.42 -5.19
CA LEU A 116 8.07 -4.06 -4.64
C LEU A 116 7.41 -3.93 -3.27
N VAL A 117 6.40 -4.76 -2.96
CA VAL A 117 5.56 -4.65 -1.76
C VAL A 117 5.59 -5.88 -0.86
N ALA A 118 5.97 -7.04 -1.39
CA ALA A 118 6.07 -8.31 -0.65
C ALA A 118 7.53 -8.79 -0.56
N ASN A 119 8.43 -7.89 -0.19
CA ASN A 119 9.82 -8.20 0.13
C ASN A 119 10.07 -8.10 1.64
N ASP A 120 11.18 -8.69 2.10
CA ASP A 120 11.53 -8.77 3.52
C ASP A 120 11.58 -7.41 4.22
N TYR A 121 11.98 -6.34 3.51
CA TYR A 121 12.08 -4.99 4.09
C TYR A 121 10.71 -4.39 4.37
N ILE A 122 9.80 -4.43 3.38
CA ILE A 122 8.42 -3.94 3.53
C ILE A 122 7.68 -4.78 4.57
N MET A 123 7.81 -6.11 4.49
CA MET A 123 7.16 -7.01 5.44
C MET A 123 7.65 -6.76 6.88
N SER A 124 8.96 -6.65 7.09
CA SER A 124 9.52 -6.34 8.42
C SER A 124 9.02 -4.99 8.93
N HIS A 125 8.92 -3.98 8.04
CA HIS A 125 8.37 -2.68 8.39
C HIS A 125 6.91 -2.80 8.83
N ILE A 126 6.03 -3.39 8.03
CA ILE A 126 4.61 -3.56 8.35
C ILE A 126 4.43 -4.29 9.69
N ILE A 127 5.17 -5.39 9.89
CA ILE A 127 5.12 -6.18 11.13
C ILE A 127 5.53 -5.36 12.36
N SER A 128 6.55 -4.51 12.24
CA SER A 128 6.98 -3.63 13.34
C SER A 128 5.91 -2.63 13.80
N LYS A 129 4.90 -2.35 12.96
CA LYS A 129 3.85 -1.36 13.24
C LYS A 129 2.62 -1.93 13.93
N PHE A 130 2.55 -3.24 14.12
CA PHE A 130 1.45 -3.87 14.86
C PHE A 130 1.45 -3.55 16.35
N GLN A 131 2.64 -3.36 16.95
CA GLN A 131 2.82 -3.13 18.40
C GLN A 131 2.42 -1.72 18.86
N ASN A 132 2.18 -0.81 17.91
CA ASN A 132 1.76 0.56 18.21
C ASN A 132 0.28 0.70 17.86
N SER A 133 -0.56 1.01 18.85
CA SER A 133 -2.01 1.12 18.70
C SER A 133 -2.41 2.12 17.63
N ALA A 134 -1.65 3.20 17.42
CA ALA A 134 -1.95 4.20 16.40
C ALA A 134 -1.73 3.68 14.97
N THR A 135 -0.85 2.71 14.75
CA THR A 135 -0.49 2.20 13.42
C THR A 135 -1.01 0.78 13.16
N SER A 136 -1.51 0.09 14.19
CA SER A 136 -1.91 -1.32 14.14
C SER A 136 -2.99 -1.58 13.09
N GLU A 137 -4.00 -0.70 13.02
CA GLU A 137 -5.08 -0.78 12.03
C GLU A 137 -4.56 -0.65 10.59
N SER A 138 -3.74 0.38 10.31
CA SER A 138 -3.15 0.57 8.99
C SER A 138 -2.22 -0.57 8.58
N ALA A 139 -1.48 -1.14 9.54
CA ALA A 139 -0.63 -2.30 9.31
C ALA A 139 -1.45 -3.55 8.96
N THR A 140 -2.58 -3.73 9.64
CA THR A 140 -3.56 -4.80 9.37
C THR A 140 -4.11 -4.68 7.96
N SER A 141 -4.57 -3.48 7.59
CA SER A 141 -5.07 -3.19 6.25
C SER A 141 -4.01 -3.43 5.16
N ALA A 142 -2.75 -3.07 5.42
CA ALA A 142 -1.65 -3.35 4.48
C ALA A 142 -1.40 -4.85 4.29
N VAL A 143 -1.43 -5.65 5.37
CA VAL A 143 -1.33 -7.12 5.27
C VAL A 143 -2.52 -7.72 4.52
N CYS A 144 -3.74 -7.27 4.81
CA CYS A 144 -4.93 -7.74 4.11
C CYS A 144 -4.86 -7.43 2.61
N ALA A 145 -4.46 -6.22 2.23
CA ALA A 145 -4.28 -5.83 0.83
C ALA A 145 -3.24 -6.71 0.10
N LEU A 146 -2.14 -7.07 0.77
CA LEU A 146 -1.13 -8.01 0.24
C LEU A 146 -1.70 -9.40 -0.03
N LEU A 147 -2.52 -9.91 0.89
CA LEU A 147 -3.18 -11.22 0.76
C LEU A 147 -4.25 -11.22 -0.35
N GLU A 148 -4.95 -10.11 -0.51
CA GLU A 148 -6.04 -9.97 -1.48
C GLU A 148 -5.56 -9.72 -2.91
N LYS A 149 -4.28 -9.39 -3.11
CA LYS A 149 -3.69 -9.15 -4.43
C LYS A 149 -4.01 -10.29 -5.41
N GLY A 150 -4.51 -9.91 -6.58
CA GLY A 150 -4.83 -10.84 -7.66
C GLY A 150 -3.57 -11.52 -8.24
N MET A 151 -3.51 -12.85 -8.15
CA MET A 151 -2.44 -13.66 -8.74
C MET A 151 -2.88 -15.12 -8.96
N SER A 152 -2.02 -15.92 -9.62
CA SER A 152 -2.24 -17.36 -9.82
C SER A 152 -2.36 -18.10 -8.47
N ALA A 153 -3.21 -19.12 -8.42
CA ALA A 153 -3.47 -19.95 -7.22
C ALA A 153 -2.19 -20.37 -6.48
N GLU A 154 -1.21 -20.93 -7.20
CA GLU A 154 0.06 -21.40 -6.61
C GLU A 154 0.83 -20.28 -5.89
N LYS A 155 1.04 -19.14 -6.56
CA LYS A 155 1.69 -17.97 -5.97
C LYS A 155 0.90 -17.39 -4.80
N LYS A 156 -0.43 -17.37 -4.90
CA LYS A 156 -1.32 -16.85 -3.85
C LYS A 156 -1.17 -17.67 -2.57
N VAL A 157 -1.26 -18.99 -2.67
CA VAL A 157 -1.05 -19.91 -1.53
C VAL A 157 0.36 -19.75 -0.96
N GLY A 158 1.39 -19.69 -1.80
CA GLY A 158 2.77 -19.47 -1.35
C GLY A 158 2.91 -18.19 -0.51
N LEU A 159 2.42 -17.06 -1.02
CA LEU A 159 2.44 -15.78 -0.30
C LEU A 159 1.64 -15.84 1.00
N THR A 160 0.42 -16.40 0.95
CA THR A 160 -0.46 -16.55 2.13
C THR A 160 0.22 -17.37 3.23
N LEU A 161 0.88 -18.48 2.89
CA LEU A 161 1.59 -19.31 3.86
C LEU A 161 2.80 -18.58 4.46
N THR A 162 3.55 -17.83 3.66
CA THR A 162 4.66 -17.01 4.15
C THR A 162 4.18 -15.93 5.11
N ILE A 163 3.15 -15.16 4.73
CA ILE A 163 2.57 -14.12 5.59
C ILE A 163 2.01 -14.74 6.88
N MET A 164 1.25 -15.83 6.79
CA MET A 164 0.72 -16.54 7.95
C MET A 164 1.83 -16.99 8.91
N THR A 165 2.95 -17.48 8.37
CA THR A 165 4.11 -17.88 9.18
C THR A 165 4.69 -16.70 9.93
N VAL A 166 4.90 -15.57 9.24
CA VAL A 166 5.44 -14.34 9.84
C VAL A 166 4.49 -13.79 10.92
N LEU A 167 3.19 -13.72 10.65
CA LEU A 167 2.20 -13.26 11.62
C LEU A 167 2.18 -14.15 12.87
N ARG A 168 2.24 -15.48 12.68
CA ARG A 168 2.25 -16.44 13.79
C ARG A 168 3.52 -16.33 14.65
N GLN A 169 4.69 -16.19 14.02
CA GLN A 169 5.97 -16.02 14.72
C GLN A 169 6.01 -14.76 15.58
N ASN A 170 5.30 -13.70 15.17
CA ASN A 170 5.18 -12.45 15.91
C ASN A 170 3.99 -12.43 16.89
N GLY A 171 3.29 -13.55 17.06
CA GLY A 171 2.14 -13.65 17.96
C GLY A 171 0.89 -12.89 17.51
N LEU A 172 0.84 -12.41 16.25
CA LEU A 172 -0.22 -11.54 15.73
C LEU A 172 -1.52 -12.26 15.35
N LEU A 173 -1.56 -13.58 15.53
CA LEU A 173 -2.74 -14.43 15.27
C LEU A 173 -3.31 -15.07 16.54
N ASN A 174 -2.82 -14.66 17.71
CA ASN A 174 -3.29 -15.15 19.00
C ASN A 174 -4.25 -14.15 19.62
N VAL A 175 -5.27 -14.65 20.32
CA VAL A 175 -6.18 -13.84 21.15
C VAL A 175 -6.13 -14.38 22.57
N THR A 176 -6.02 -13.50 23.56
CA THR A 176 -6.06 -13.81 24.99
C THR A 176 -7.24 -13.11 25.67
N ASP A 177 -7.63 -13.60 26.85
CA ASP A 177 -8.73 -13.00 27.64
C ASP A 177 -8.44 -11.57 28.13
N ASN A 178 -7.19 -11.09 27.99
CA ASN A 178 -6.78 -9.74 28.38
C ASN A 178 -6.76 -8.75 27.20
N ASP A 179 -6.97 -9.22 25.98
CA ASP A 179 -6.89 -8.40 24.77
C ASP A 179 -8.12 -7.48 24.69
N ASP A 180 -7.92 -6.25 24.23
CA ASP A 180 -9.01 -5.31 24.03
C ASP A 180 -9.78 -5.57 22.73
N GLU A 181 -10.89 -4.84 22.53
CA GLU A 181 -11.76 -4.98 21.36
C GLU A 181 -11.02 -4.70 20.04
N ASP A 182 -10.07 -3.76 20.03
CA ASP A 182 -9.30 -3.40 18.85
C ASP A 182 -8.33 -4.53 18.47
N GLU A 183 -7.69 -5.15 19.45
CA GLU A 183 -6.82 -6.31 19.25
C GLU A 183 -7.58 -7.52 18.72
N VAL A 184 -8.74 -7.82 19.31
CA VAL A 184 -9.62 -8.92 18.86
C VAL A 184 -10.10 -8.68 17.43
N THR A 185 -10.53 -7.45 17.11
CA THR A 185 -11.01 -7.07 15.78
C THR A 185 -9.90 -7.18 14.73
N ARG A 186 -8.70 -6.75 15.09
CA ARG A 186 -7.49 -6.90 14.27
C ARG A 186 -7.20 -8.36 13.94
N VAL A 187 -7.11 -9.21 14.95
CA VAL A 187 -6.82 -10.65 14.74
C VAL A 187 -7.93 -11.30 13.93
N GLY A 188 -9.19 -10.99 14.24
CA GLY A 188 -10.35 -11.45 13.48
C GLY A 188 -10.27 -11.08 11.99
N SER A 189 -9.88 -9.84 11.68
CA SER A 189 -9.70 -9.36 10.31
C SER A 189 -8.60 -10.14 9.56
N LEU A 190 -7.43 -10.32 10.18
CA LEU A 190 -6.33 -11.08 9.59
C LEU A 190 -6.73 -12.54 9.31
N VAL A 191 -7.33 -13.22 10.29
CA VAL A 191 -7.75 -14.62 10.15
C VAL A 191 -8.85 -14.76 9.10
N ASN A 192 -9.82 -13.84 9.08
CA ASN A 192 -10.87 -13.82 8.07
C ASN A 192 -10.29 -13.68 6.66
N THR A 193 -9.42 -12.69 6.43
CA THR A 193 -8.80 -12.49 5.10
C THR A 193 -7.96 -13.70 4.68
N LEU A 194 -7.17 -14.28 5.59
CA LEU A 194 -6.44 -15.53 5.31
C LEU A 194 -7.39 -16.66 4.89
N GLY A 195 -8.48 -16.86 5.62
CA GLY A 195 -9.48 -17.89 5.32
C GLY A 195 -10.16 -17.68 3.97
N LEU A 196 -10.62 -16.46 3.69
CA LEU A 196 -11.27 -16.10 2.43
C LEU A 196 -10.34 -16.31 1.23
N VAL A 197 -9.06 -15.93 1.36
CA VAL A 197 -8.08 -16.13 0.29
C VAL A 197 -7.84 -17.61 0.00
N LEU A 198 -7.73 -18.45 1.02
CA LEU A 198 -7.54 -19.90 0.84
C LEU A 198 -8.79 -20.57 0.23
N LEU A 199 -9.99 -20.15 0.64
CA LEU A 199 -11.25 -20.62 0.05
C LEU A 199 -11.39 -20.21 -1.42
N ASP A 200 -11.03 -18.97 -1.78
CA ASP A 200 -11.02 -18.49 -3.17
C ASP A 200 -10.09 -19.34 -4.04
N VAL A 201 -8.94 -19.77 -3.51
CA VAL A 201 -8.02 -20.64 -4.24
C VAL A 201 -8.56 -22.08 -4.35
N GLN A 202 -9.19 -22.62 -3.31
CA GLN A 202 -9.77 -23.97 -3.35
C GLN A 202 -10.90 -24.11 -4.38
N ASN A 203 -11.67 -23.04 -4.59
CA ASN A 203 -12.83 -23.04 -5.48
C ASN A 203 -12.48 -22.78 -6.96
N LYS A 204 -11.20 -22.62 -7.31
CA LYS A 204 -10.70 -22.43 -8.68
C LYS A 204 -10.08 -23.71 -9.23
#